data_AF-A0AAX2ZKQ6-F1
#
_entry.id   AF-A0AAX2ZKQ6-F1
#
_cell.length_a   1.000
_cell.length_b   1.000
_cell.length_c   1.000
_cell.angle_alpha   90.00
_cell.angle_beta   90.00
_cell.angle_gamma   90.00
#
_symmetry.space_group_name_H-M   'P 1'
#
loop_
_entity.id
_entity.type
_entity.pdbx_description
1 polymer ?
#
loop_
_entity_poly.entity_id
_entity_poly.type
_entity_poly.pdbx_seq_one_letter_code
_entity_poly.pdbx_strand_id
1 'polypeptide(L)' 'MSNKKSTGAQIAQMLSLMSQLGIMMVVSIFGCFFIGKFIDDKLNTEPIFMLIFLVLGVGGAFMSVYKTVIGYTKRK' A
#
# COMPACT_ATOMS: atom_id res chain seq x y z
N MET A 1 16.52 -34.42 -0.27
CA MET A 1 17.52 -33.44 -0.72
C MET A 1 17.54 -32.29 0.28
N SER A 2 18.64 -32.19 1.02
CA SER A 2 18.82 -31.28 2.15
C SER A 2 18.89 -29.84 1.64
N ASN A 3 17.90 -28.99 1.97
CA ASN A 3 18.08 -27.56 1.83
C ASN A 3 17.99 -26.94 3.22
N LYS A 4 19.18 -26.73 3.79
CA LYS A 4 19.45 -25.86 4.93
C LYS A 4 18.99 -24.45 4.53
N LYS A 5 17.68 -24.22 4.60
CA LYS A 5 17.00 -23.00 4.17
C LYS A 5 17.47 -21.89 5.10
N SER A 6 18.48 -21.14 4.64
CA SER A 6 19.14 -20.13 5.47
C SER A 6 18.07 -19.18 5.99
N THR A 7 18.02 -19.01 7.30
CA THR A 7 17.13 -18.06 7.96
C THR A 7 17.21 -16.68 7.28
N GLY A 8 18.39 -16.29 6.80
CA GLY A 8 18.62 -15.07 6.02
C GLY A 8 17.84 -15.00 4.69
N ALA A 9 17.75 -16.08 3.91
CA ALA A 9 17.00 -16.08 2.65
C ALA A 9 15.48 -15.97 2.87
N GLN A 10 14.96 -16.56 3.95
CA GLN A 10 13.54 -16.44 4.31
C GLN A 10 13.20 -15.04 4.84
N ILE A 11 14.08 -14.45 5.65
CA ILE A 11 13.94 -13.06 6.10
C ILE A 11 14.00 -12.11 4.91
N ALA A 12 14.93 -12.30 3.96
CA ALA A 12 15.03 -11.49 2.75
C ALA A 12 13.76 -11.60 1.89
N GLN A 13 13.17 -12.80 1.77
CA GLN A 13 11.89 -12.98 1.05
C GLN A 13 10.73 -12.28 1.76
N MET A 14 10.62 -12.37 3.09
CA MET A 14 9.60 -11.63 3.85
C MET A 14 9.81 -10.11 3.75
N LEU A 15 11.05 -9.63 3.80
CA LEU A 15 11.38 -8.21 3.65
C LEU A 15 11.05 -7.69 2.24
N SER A 16 11.35 -8.49 1.22
CA SER A 16 11.03 -8.19 -0.18
C SER A 16 9.53 -8.09 -0.40
N LEU A 17 8.75 -9.03 0.16
CA LEU A 17 7.28 -8.98 0.09
C LEU A 17 6.72 -7.75 0.82
N MET A 18 7.22 -7.45 2.02
CA MET A 18 6.81 -6.25 2.77
C MET A 18 7.15 -4.97 2.02
N SER A 19 8.35 -4.86 1.45
CA SER A 19 8.76 -3.69 0.66
C SER A 19 7.90 -3.54 -0.58
N GLN A 20 7.60 -4.63 -1.28
CA GLN A 20 6.75 -4.61 -2.47
C GLN A 20 5.33 -4.12 -2.16
N LEU A 21 4.76 -4.56 -1.03
CA LEU A 21 3.47 -4.08 -0.53
C LEU A 21 3.52 -2.61 -0.09
N GLY A 22 4.59 -2.21 0.59
CA GLY A 22 4.85 -0.81 0.95
C GLY A 22 4.90 0.09 -0.29
N ILE A 23 5.64 -0.32 -1.31
CA ILE A 23 5.75 0.39 -2.58
C ILE A 23 4.38 0.48 -3.26
N MET A 24 3.60 -0.60 -3.30
CA MET A 24 2.24 -0.56 -3.87
C MET A 24 1.32 0.43 -3.16
N MET A 25 1.38 0.52 -1.84
CA MET A 25 0.62 1.51 -1.08
C MET A 25 1.06 2.94 -1.38
N VAL A 26 2.39 3.19 -1.35
CA VAL A 26 2.95 4.52 -1.60
C VAL A 26 2.58 4.97 -3.01
N VAL A 27 2.75 4.11 -4.01
CA VAL A 27 2.36 4.37 -5.40
C VAL A 27 0.87 4.67 -5.51
N SER A 28 0.01 3.92 -4.80
CA SER A 28 -1.44 4.16 -4.82
C SER A 28 -1.81 5.50 -4.16
N ILE A 29 -1.22 5.83 -3.00
CA ILE A 29 -1.46 7.11 -2.31
C ILE A 29 -0.98 8.28 -3.17
N PHE A 30 0.22 8.20 -3.73
CA PHE A 30 0.74 9.22 -4.65
C PHE A 30 -0.12 9.35 -5.90
N GLY A 31 -0.56 8.23 -6.48
CA GLY A 31 -1.44 8.21 -7.65
C GLY A 31 -2.78 8.88 -7.36
N CYS A 32 -3.45 8.51 -6.26
CA CYS A 32 -4.71 9.11 -5.84
C CYS A 32 -4.56 10.61 -5.51
N PHE A 33 -3.46 10.99 -4.85
CA PHE A 33 -3.17 12.40 -4.54
C PHE A 33 -2.94 13.23 -5.79
N PHE A 34 -2.14 12.73 -6.74
CA PHE A 34 -1.83 13.43 -7.98
C PHE A 34 -3.06 13.56 -8.88
N ILE A 35 -3.84 12.48 -9.02
CA ILE A 35 -5.11 12.48 -9.76
C ILE A 35 -6.13 13.40 -9.08
N GLY A 36 -6.27 13.30 -7.75
CA GLY A 36 -7.17 14.12 -6.97
C GLY A 36 -6.87 15.61 -7.16
N LYS A 37 -5.61 16.00 -7.06
CA LYS A 37 -5.17 17.38 -7.30
C LYS A 37 -5.40 17.85 -8.74
N PHE A 38 -5.15 17.01 -9.74
CA PHE A 38 -5.34 17.37 -11.15
C PHE A 38 -6.83 17.59 -11.51
N ILE A 39 -7.73 16.83 -10.87
CA ILE A 39 -9.17 16.98 -11.03
C ILE A 39 -9.68 18.24 -10.31
N ASP A 40 -9.15 18.51 -9.11
CA ASP A 40 -9.45 19.72 -8.32
C ASP A 40 -9.15 21.00 -9.10
N ASP A 41 -7.94 21.09 -9.67
CA ASP A 41 -7.48 22.21 -10.51
C ASP A 41 -8.37 22.41 -11.75
N LYS A 42 -8.83 21.31 -12.36
CA LYS A 42 -9.71 21.37 -13.54
C LYS A 42 -11.13 21.80 -13.20
N LEU A 43 -11.64 21.46 -12.02
CA LEU A 43 -13.04 21.67 -11.65
C LEU A 43 -13.28 22.99 -10.90
N ASN A 44 -12.23 23.73 -10.48
CA ASN A 44 -12.35 24.94 -9.66
C ASN A 44 -13.27 24.77 -8.42
N THR A 45 -13.53 23.52 -8.06
CA THR A 45 -14.31 23.15 -6.90
C THR A 45 -13.32 23.08 -5.77
N GLU A 46 -13.57 23.81 -4.69
CA GLU A 46 -12.84 23.70 -3.42
C GLU A 46 -12.49 22.23 -3.11
N PRO A 47 -11.37 21.93 -2.41
CA PRO A 47 -10.61 20.66 -2.43
C PRO A 47 -11.29 19.38 -1.91
N ILE A 48 -12.55 19.19 -2.28
CA ILE A 48 -13.50 18.18 -1.85
C ILE A 48 -13.25 16.88 -2.63
N PHE A 49 -13.02 16.96 -3.94
CA PHE A 49 -12.68 15.78 -4.74
C PHE A 49 -11.30 15.25 -4.36
N MET A 50 -10.32 16.15 -4.16
CA MET A 50 -9.02 15.79 -3.60
C MET A 50 -9.17 15.10 -2.24
N LEU A 51 -9.99 15.62 -1.33
CA LEU A 51 -10.20 15.04 -0.01
C LEU A 51 -10.83 13.64 -0.09
N ILE A 52 -11.84 13.44 -0.94
CA ILE A 52 -12.50 12.13 -1.12
C ILE A 52 -11.52 11.10 -1.71
N PHE A 53 -10.79 11.46 -2.76
CA PHE A 53 -9.81 10.56 -3.37
C PHE A 53 -8.65 10.24 -2.44
N LEU A 54 -8.23 11.20 -1.61
CA LEU A 54 -7.22 10.99 -0.58
C LEU A 54 -7.72 10.02 0.49
N VAL A 55 -8.93 10.22 1.01
CA VAL A 55 -9.51 9.33 2.04
C VAL A 55 -9.74 7.93 1.49
N LEU A 56 -10.24 7.79 0.26
CA LEU A 56 -10.39 6.49 -0.40
C LEU A 56 -9.05 5.82 -0.70
N GLY A 57 -8.05 6.58 -1.16
CA GLY A 57 -6.70 6.07 -1.43
C GLY A 57 -5.98 5.62 -0.16
N VAL A 58 -6.04 6.42 0.90
CA VAL A 58 -5.49 6.09 2.22
C VAL A 58 -6.21 4.88 2.80
N GLY A 59 -7.55 4.85 2.74
CA GLY A 59 -8.35 3.71 3.21
C GLY A 59 -8.02 2.40 2.49
N GLY A 60 -7.89 2.43 1.16
CA GLY A 60 -7.51 1.27 0.35
C GLY A 60 -6.08 0.78 0.64
N ALA A 61 -5.14 1.70 0.77
CA ALA A 61 -3.75 1.38 1.16
C ALA A 61 -3.70 0.74 2.55
N PHE A 62 -4.41 1.33 3.54
CA PHE A 62 -4.51 0.81 4.89
C PHE A 62 -5.07 -0.61 4.89
N MET A 63 -6.15 -0.86 4.15
CA MET A 63 -6.80 -2.16 4.08
C MET A 63 -5.86 -3.25 3.51
N SER A 64 -5.02 -2.89 2.53
CA SER A 64 -4.06 -3.80 1.90
C SER A 64 -2.96 -4.24 2.88
N VAL A 65 -2.43 -3.30 3.68
CA VAL A 65 -1.50 -3.63 4.76
C VAL A 65 -2.19 -4.40 5.88
N TYR A 66 -3.40 -4.00 6.27
CA TYR A 66 -4.13 -4.68 7.33
C TYR A 66 -4.37 -6.15 6.97
N LYS A 67 -4.81 -6.44 5.73
CA LYS A 67 -4.97 -7.81 5.21
C LYS A 67 -3.67 -8.60 5.24
N THR A 68 -2.57 -7.96 4.86
CA THR A 68 -1.26 -8.59 4.87
C THR A 68 -0.87 -8.94 6.30
N VAL A 69 -0.85 -7.96 7.21
CA VAL A 69 -0.46 -8.14 8.62
C VAL A 69 -1.31 -9.20 9.31
N ILE A 70 -2.65 -9.12 9.16
CA ILE A 70 -3.56 -10.12 9.75
C ILE A 70 -3.38 -11.50 9.13
N GLY A 71 -3.07 -11.59 7.84
CA GLY A 71 -2.79 -12.84 7.14
C GLY A 71 -1.52 -13.53 7.67
N TYR A 72 -0.51 -12.75 8.08
CA TYR A 72 0.66 -13.28 8.78
C TYR A 72 0.35 -13.69 10.23
N THR A 73 -0.51 -12.96 10.93
CA THR A 73 -0.91 -13.29 12.31
C THR A 73 -1.82 -14.53 12.39
N LYS A 74 -2.71 -14.77 11.42
CA LYS A 74 -3.67 -15.90 11.44
C LYS A 74 -3.07 -17.26 11.06
N ARG A 75 -1.76 -17.31 10.79
CA ARG A 75 -1.02 -18.54 10.44
C ARG A 75 -0.32 -19.18 11.64
N LYS A 76 -0.79 -18.91 12.86
CA LYS A 76 -0.32 -19.55 14.10
C LYS A 76 -1.46 -20.25 14.82
#